data_AF-A0AAQ0D5H4-F1
#
_entry.id   AF-A0AAQ0D5H4-F1
#
_cell.length_a   1.000
_cell.length_b   1.000
_cell.length_c   1.000
_cell.angle_alpha   90.00
_cell.angle_beta   90.00
_cell.angle_gamma   90.00
#
_symmetry.space_group_name_H-M   'P 1'
#
loop_
_entity.id
_entity.type
_entity.pdbx_description
1 polymer ?
#
loop_
_entity_poly.entity_id
_entity_poly.type
_entity_poly.pdbx_seq_one_letter_code
_entity_poly.pdbx_strand_id
1 'polypeptide(L)'
;MKQFLLLLLYAGFSTQQLQSYYPKLCTFTGNLPQRIQAFKSMLSHMTSTHIQQKLARLDTLNIHTIEPALHEHQIVPIMIDEPLYPPLLKEIYDPPLILFCKGRLELLQHSANSLGIVGARQHTPYTSQALETLFNTFQHFPLTIISGLAHGTDALAHHYAIRHHLSTIGVLGFGHFHHYPKNTQALRQTMEQHHLTISEYPPHTPIAKFRFPERNRIISGLSTGMLITEAKEKSGALITLDQALEQNRNVYVLPGDMFNVHTKGNMLRVKEGAEIVLCAQDILKDYAN
;
A
#
# COMPACT_ATOMS: atom_id res chain seq x y z
N MET A 1 7.11 -18.02 13.08
CA MET A 1 6.66 -16.66 13.46
C MET A 1 5.41 -16.24 12.69
N LYS A 2 5.42 -16.34 11.36
CA LYS A 2 4.28 -16.04 10.46
C LYS A 2 2.90 -16.45 10.96
N GLN A 3 2.69 -17.74 11.25
CA GLN A 3 1.41 -18.26 11.77
C GLN A 3 0.93 -17.57 13.05
N PHE A 4 1.86 -17.23 13.94
CA PHE A 4 1.56 -16.54 15.18
C PHE A 4 1.08 -15.10 14.90
N LEU A 5 1.79 -14.33 14.08
CA LEU A 5 1.35 -12.99 13.68
C LEU A 5 0.03 -12.99 12.91
N LEU A 6 -0.19 -13.98 12.04
CA LEU A 6 -1.46 -14.16 11.34
C LEU A 6 -2.62 -14.29 12.33
N LEU A 7 -2.48 -15.14 13.35
CA LEU A 7 -3.50 -15.28 14.39
C LEU A 7 -3.74 -13.97 15.15
N LEU A 8 -2.69 -13.20 15.47
CA LEU A 8 -2.85 -11.91 16.14
C LEU A 8 -3.58 -10.88 15.26
N LEU A 9 -3.27 -10.81 13.96
CA LEU A 9 -3.99 -9.94 13.02
C LEU A 9 -5.47 -10.34 12.91
N TYR A 10 -5.75 -11.64 12.79
CA TYR A 10 -7.13 -12.15 12.74
C TYR A 10 -7.88 -11.95 14.07
N ALA A 11 -7.19 -11.94 15.21
CA ALA A 11 -7.77 -11.59 16.51
C ALA A 11 -8.09 -10.08 16.63
N GLY A 12 -7.60 -9.26 15.70
CA GLY A 12 -7.89 -7.84 15.59
C GLY A 12 -6.84 -6.93 16.23
N PHE A 13 -5.62 -7.42 16.49
CA PHE A 13 -4.50 -6.55 16.85
C PHE A 13 -4.11 -5.68 15.64
N SER A 14 -4.00 -4.37 15.84
CA SER A 14 -3.61 -3.46 14.75
C SER A 14 -2.12 -3.56 14.49
N THR A 15 -1.66 -3.14 13.31
CA THR A 15 -0.23 -3.08 12.98
C THR A 15 0.56 -2.29 14.00
N GLN A 16 0.07 -1.12 14.41
CA GLN A 16 0.75 -0.29 15.42
C GLN A 16 0.93 -1.04 16.75
N GLN A 17 -0.10 -1.79 17.18
CA GLN A 17 0.03 -2.65 18.37
C GLN A 17 1.07 -3.73 18.14
N LEU A 18 1.00 -4.45 17.02
CA LEU A 18 1.93 -5.54 16.74
C LEU A 18 3.37 -5.06 16.58
N GLN A 19 3.62 -3.91 15.97
CA GLN A 19 4.94 -3.30 15.90
C GLN A 19 5.46 -2.95 17.30
N SER A 20 4.65 -2.33 18.14
CA SER A 20 5.05 -2.02 19.52
C SER A 20 5.41 -3.27 20.32
N TYR A 21 4.76 -4.40 20.02
CA TYR A 21 5.05 -5.68 20.66
C TYR A 21 6.15 -6.46 19.95
N TYR A 22 6.47 -6.15 18.69
CA TYR A 22 7.28 -6.99 17.80
C TYR A 22 8.64 -7.39 18.40
N PRO A 23 9.43 -6.48 19.01
CA PRO A 23 10.68 -6.87 19.66
C PRO A 23 10.48 -7.94 20.73
N LYS A 24 9.40 -7.85 21.51
CA LYS A 24 9.07 -8.83 22.54
C LYS A 24 8.52 -10.12 21.95
N LEU A 25 7.68 -10.05 20.91
CA LEU A 25 7.15 -11.23 20.20
C LEU A 25 8.28 -12.12 19.66
N CYS A 26 9.35 -11.50 19.16
CA CYS A 26 10.55 -12.19 18.66
C CYS A 26 11.30 -12.96 19.76
N THR A 27 11.20 -12.56 21.02
CA THR A 27 11.82 -13.27 22.16
C THR A 27 11.09 -14.54 22.58
N PHE A 28 9.83 -14.72 22.17
CA PHE A 28 9.09 -15.92 22.50
C PHE A 28 9.69 -17.11 21.75
N THR A 29 9.94 -18.21 22.45
CA THR A 29 10.50 -19.44 21.89
C THR A 29 9.44 -20.55 21.91
N GLY A 30 9.74 -21.67 21.24
CA GLY A 30 8.83 -22.82 21.19
C GLY A 30 7.79 -22.78 20.07
N ASN A 31 6.85 -23.72 20.16
CA ASN A 31 5.77 -23.95 19.20
C ASN A 31 4.66 -22.89 19.30
N LEU A 32 3.69 -22.95 18.39
CA LEU A 32 2.63 -21.95 18.29
C LEU A 32 1.80 -21.82 19.59
N PRO A 33 1.29 -22.90 20.22
CA PRO A 33 0.62 -22.81 21.52
C PRO A 33 1.45 -22.14 22.62
N GLN A 34 2.74 -22.46 22.71
CA GLN A 34 3.65 -21.86 23.70
C GLN A 34 3.80 -20.35 23.49
N ARG A 35 3.94 -19.90 22.23
CA ARG A 35 4.02 -18.48 21.88
C ARG A 35 2.73 -17.72 22.21
N ILE A 36 1.58 -18.32 21.93
CA ILE A 36 0.26 -17.75 22.27
C ILE A 36 0.14 -17.59 23.78
N GLN A 37 0.54 -18.61 24.55
CA GLN A 37 0.48 -18.56 26.01
C GLN A 37 1.41 -17.48 26.59
N ALA A 38 2.64 -17.39 26.08
CA ALA A 38 3.59 -16.34 26.49
C ALA A 38 3.05 -14.93 26.21
N PHE A 39 2.43 -14.73 25.04
CA PHE A 39 1.80 -13.46 24.68
C PHE A 39 0.62 -13.09 25.57
N LYS A 40 -0.25 -14.06 25.88
CA LYS A 40 -1.35 -13.85 26.83
C LYS A 40 -0.84 -13.49 28.22
N SER A 41 0.18 -14.18 28.70
CA SER A 41 0.81 -13.87 29.99
C SER A 41 1.34 -12.43 30.00
N MET A 42 1.97 -11.99 28.92
CA MET A 42 2.48 -10.62 28.78
C MET A 42 1.37 -9.57 28.88
N LEU A 43 0.18 -9.85 28.32
CA LEU A 43 -0.95 -8.91 28.31
C LEU A 43 -1.92 -9.10 29.50
N SER A 44 -1.70 -10.08 30.36
CA SER A 44 -2.61 -10.44 31.46
C SER A 44 -2.85 -9.31 32.46
N HIS A 45 -1.88 -8.41 32.64
CA HIS A 45 -1.99 -7.24 33.51
C HIS A 45 -2.73 -6.06 32.89
N MET A 46 -3.08 -6.12 31.60
CA MET A 46 -3.82 -5.05 30.93
C MET A 46 -5.32 -5.15 31.23
N THR A 47 -5.87 -4.10 31.85
CA THR A 47 -7.29 -3.97 32.21
C THR A 47 -8.19 -3.52 31.06
N SER A 48 -7.62 -3.24 29.88
CA SER A 48 -8.39 -2.78 28.72
C SER A 48 -9.35 -3.85 28.21
N THR A 49 -10.65 -3.55 28.27
CA THR A 49 -11.72 -4.43 27.75
C THR A 49 -11.50 -4.80 26.28
N HIS A 50 -10.94 -3.88 25.48
CA HIS A 50 -10.63 -4.15 24.06
C HIS A 50 -9.52 -5.19 23.89
N ILE A 51 -8.48 -5.18 24.74
CA ILE A 51 -7.42 -6.19 24.67
C ILE A 51 -7.97 -7.56 25.08
N GLN A 52 -8.78 -7.62 26.15
CA GLN A 52 -9.41 -8.87 26.59
C GLN A 52 -10.31 -9.47 25.51
N GLN A 53 -11.07 -8.65 24.78
CA GLN A 53 -11.87 -9.13 23.63
C GLN A 53 -11.01 -9.70 22.51
N LYS A 54 -9.84 -9.10 22.21
CA LYS A 54 -8.92 -9.64 21.20
C LYS A 54 -8.30 -10.97 21.66
N LEU A 55 -7.92 -11.08 22.93
CA LEU A 55 -7.41 -12.34 23.50
C LEU A 55 -8.47 -13.45 23.48
N ALA A 56 -9.73 -13.13 23.80
CA ALA A 56 -10.83 -14.09 23.71
C ALA A 56 -11.09 -14.53 22.25
N ARG A 57 -10.97 -13.62 21.27
CA ARG A 57 -11.03 -14.01 19.85
C ARG A 57 -9.87 -14.92 19.46
N LEU A 58 -8.66 -14.62 19.93
CA LEU A 58 -7.47 -15.43 19.66
C LEU A 58 -7.66 -16.90 20.07
N ASP A 59 -8.39 -17.16 21.16
CA ASP A 59 -8.75 -18.51 21.62
C ASP A 59 -9.64 -19.29 20.65
N THR A 60 -10.45 -18.58 19.86
CA THR A 60 -11.39 -19.21 18.92
C THR A 60 -10.78 -19.45 17.54
N LEU A 61 -9.60 -18.89 17.26
CA LEU A 61 -8.98 -18.95 15.95
C LEU A 61 -8.15 -20.22 15.79
N ASN A 62 -8.18 -20.79 14.58
CA ASN A 62 -7.39 -21.95 14.22
C ASN A 62 -6.57 -21.65 12.96
N ILE A 63 -5.25 -21.82 13.03
CA ILE A 63 -4.38 -21.60 11.87
C ILE A 63 -4.70 -22.58 10.73
N HIS A 64 -5.10 -23.81 11.07
CA HIS A 64 -5.49 -24.85 10.13
C HIS A 64 -6.80 -24.56 9.40
N THR A 65 -7.56 -23.53 9.81
CA THR A 65 -8.69 -23.02 9.03
C THR A 65 -8.32 -21.77 8.23
N ILE A 66 -7.43 -20.94 8.76
CA ILE A 66 -7.02 -19.67 8.14
C ILE A 66 -6.14 -19.90 6.90
N GLU A 67 -5.11 -20.74 7.00
CA GLU A 67 -4.18 -20.98 5.88
C GLU A 67 -4.86 -21.61 4.67
N PRO A 68 -5.71 -22.65 4.81
CA PRO A 68 -6.44 -23.21 3.68
C PRO A 68 -7.40 -22.20 3.03
N ALA A 69 -8.11 -21.38 3.83
CA ALA A 69 -8.99 -20.34 3.29
C ALA A 69 -8.22 -19.28 2.50
N LEU A 70 -7.04 -18.87 2.97
CA LEU A 70 -6.14 -17.97 2.22
C LEU A 70 -5.71 -18.62 0.89
N HIS A 71 -5.31 -19.88 0.93
CA HIS A 71 -4.88 -20.64 -0.26
C HIS A 71 -6.01 -20.81 -1.28
N GLU A 72 -7.22 -21.19 -0.84
CA GLU A 72 -8.40 -21.34 -1.69
C GLU A 72 -8.73 -20.06 -2.47
N HIS A 73 -8.55 -18.91 -1.82
CA HIS A 73 -8.78 -17.60 -2.43
C HIS A 73 -7.56 -17.01 -3.14
N GLN A 74 -6.46 -17.77 -3.26
CA GLN A 74 -5.20 -17.35 -3.89
C GLN A 74 -4.59 -16.09 -3.24
N ILE A 75 -4.76 -15.97 -1.91
CA ILE A 75 -4.19 -14.88 -1.13
C ILE A 75 -2.96 -15.40 -0.41
N VAL A 76 -1.81 -14.83 -0.72
CA VAL A 76 -0.53 -15.23 -0.13
C VAL A 76 -0.14 -14.19 0.92
N PRO A 77 -0.11 -14.54 2.22
CA PRO A 77 0.46 -13.67 3.24
C PRO A 77 1.99 -13.67 3.11
N ILE A 78 2.62 -12.49 3.11
CA ILE A 78 4.07 -12.30 3.09
C ILE A 78 4.49 -11.55 4.35
N MET A 79 5.38 -12.13 5.14
CA MET A 79 5.85 -11.53 6.39
C MET A 79 7.07 -10.64 6.16
N ILE A 80 7.26 -9.61 7.02
CA ILE A 80 8.35 -8.62 6.92
C ILE A 80 9.77 -9.22 6.89
N ASP A 81 9.97 -10.42 7.45
CA ASP A 81 11.26 -11.12 7.44
C ASP A 81 11.44 -12.05 6.23
N GLU A 82 10.42 -12.21 5.39
CA GLU A 82 10.50 -13.07 4.20
C GLU A 82 11.28 -12.38 3.06
N PRO A 83 12.01 -13.14 2.22
CA PRO A 83 12.81 -12.59 1.12
C PRO A 83 11.99 -11.80 0.08
N LEU A 84 10.71 -12.15 -0.08
CA LEU A 84 9.81 -11.53 -1.04
C LEU A 84 9.25 -10.19 -0.53
N TYR A 85 9.42 -9.86 0.75
CA TYR A 85 8.93 -8.61 1.29
C TYR A 85 9.76 -7.43 0.76
N PRO A 86 9.12 -6.40 0.16
CA PRO A 86 9.81 -5.27 -0.48
C PRO A 86 10.79 -4.53 0.45
N PRO A 87 12.09 -4.42 0.11
CA PRO A 87 13.07 -3.75 0.95
C PRO A 87 12.72 -2.31 1.29
N LEU A 88 12.31 -1.50 0.29
CA LEU A 88 11.91 -0.10 0.50
C LEU A 88 10.77 0.03 1.52
N LEU A 89 9.82 -0.90 1.50
CA LEU A 89 8.71 -0.86 2.44
C LEU A 89 9.16 -1.17 3.87
N LYS A 90 10.25 -1.93 4.07
CA LYS A 90 10.79 -2.19 5.43
C LYS A 90 11.41 -0.94 6.06
N GLU A 91 11.78 0.06 5.26
CA GLU A 91 12.48 1.27 5.69
C GLU A 91 11.55 2.37 6.22
N ILE A 92 10.24 2.27 5.95
CA ILE A 92 9.30 3.27 6.46
C ILE A 92 9.19 3.18 7.99
N TYR A 93 8.68 4.25 8.62
CA TYR A 93 8.55 4.32 10.08
C TYR A 93 7.70 3.18 10.67
N ASP A 94 6.57 2.87 10.03
CA ASP A 94 5.62 1.85 10.47
C ASP A 94 5.33 0.81 9.35
N PRO A 95 6.27 -0.09 9.04
CA PRO A 95 6.12 -1.07 7.97
C PRO A 95 5.09 -2.16 8.35
N PRO A 96 4.19 -2.57 7.43
CA PRO A 96 3.23 -3.64 7.70
C PRO A 96 3.96 -4.95 8.00
N LEU A 97 3.67 -5.60 9.14
CA LEU A 97 4.37 -6.87 9.47
C LEU A 97 3.99 -8.02 8.54
N ILE A 98 2.78 -7.99 7.96
CA ILE A 98 2.29 -8.94 6.98
C ILE A 98 1.59 -8.17 5.85
N LEU A 99 1.88 -8.54 4.61
CA LEU A 99 1.12 -8.17 3.42
C LEU A 99 0.30 -9.38 2.95
N PHE A 100 -1.00 -9.20 2.76
CA PHE A 100 -1.85 -10.13 2.03
C PHE A 100 -1.79 -9.77 0.55
N CYS A 101 -1.29 -10.68 -0.26
CA CYS A 101 -1.00 -10.42 -1.67
C CYS A 101 -1.84 -11.34 -2.56
N LYS A 102 -2.34 -10.83 -3.69
CA LYS A 102 -3.10 -11.61 -4.66
C LYS A 102 -2.73 -11.21 -6.09
N GLY A 103 -2.25 -12.19 -6.86
CA GLY A 103 -1.72 -12.02 -8.22
C GLY A 103 -0.23 -12.38 -8.32
N ARG A 104 0.50 -11.66 -9.17
CA ARG A 104 1.91 -11.85 -9.51
C ARG A 104 2.85 -11.31 -8.43
N LEU A 105 3.29 -12.21 -7.57
CA LEU A 105 4.11 -11.91 -6.41
C LEU A 105 5.51 -11.37 -6.76
N GLU A 106 6.05 -11.73 -7.92
CA GLU A 106 7.36 -11.30 -8.39
C GLU A 106 7.47 -9.77 -8.53
N LEU A 107 6.35 -9.06 -8.71
CA LEU A 107 6.33 -7.60 -8.79
C LEU A 107 6.81 -6.92 -7.51
N LEU A 108 6.76 -7.61 -6.36
CA LEU A 108 7.28 -7.10 -5.09
C LEU A 108 8.81 -6.96 -5.08
N GLN A 109 9.52 -7.66 -5.97
CA GLN A 109 10.98 -7.64 -6.04
C GLN A 109 11.53 -6.51 -6.92
N HIS A 110 10.65 -5.79 -7.63
CA HIS A 110 11.02 -4.73 -8.59
C HIS A 110 11.06 -3.34 -7.93
N SER A 111 11.31 -3.27 -6.61
CA SER A 111 11.17 -2.03 -5.84
C SER A 111 12.03 -0.88 -6.34
N ALA A 112 13.20 -1.14 -6.94
CA ALA A 112 14.07 -0.08 -7.47
C ALA A 112 13.40 0.76 -8.57
N ASN A 113 12.52 0.15 -9.37
CA ASN A 113 11.86 0.78 -10.52
C ASN A 113 10.37 1.01 -10.27
N SER A 114 10.03 1.49 -9.08
CA SER A 114 8.65 1.62 -8.62
C SER A 114 8.24 3.10 -8.53
N LEU A 115 7.21 3.48 -9.29
CA LEU A 115 6.67 4.83 -9.31
C LEU A 115 5.25 4.82 -8.75
N GLY A 116 5.06 5.49 -7.63
CA GLY A 116 3.74 5.71 -7.07
C GLY A 116 3.03 6.86 -7.77
N ILE A 117 1.78 6.69 -8.17
CA ILE A 117 0.99 7.75 -8.80
C ILE A 117 -0.29 7.98 -7.99
N VAL A 118 -0.48 9.20 -7.50
CA VAL A 118 -1.67 9.60 -6.73
C VAL A 118 -2.21 10.94 -7.19
N GLY A 119 -3.45 11.25 -6.82
CA GLY A 119 -4.05 12.53 -7.17
C GLY A 119 -5.51 12.63 -6.78
N ALA A 120 -6.19 13.58 -7.40
CA ALA A 120 -7.57 13.90 -7.09
C ALA A 120 -8.52 12.82 -7.61
N ARG A 121 -9.50 12.48 -6.76
CA ARG A 121 -10.62 11.61 -7.17
C ARG A 121 -11.49 12.24 -8.26
N GLN A 122 -11.51 13.58 -8.29
CA GLN A 122 -12.10 14.40 -9.34
C GLN A 122 -10.96 15.20 -9.94
N HIS A 123 -10.44 14.74 -11.07
CA HIS A 123 -9.38 15.40 -11.83
C HIS A 123 -9.97 16.08 -13.07
N THR A 124 -9.22 17.00 -13.65
CA THR A 124 -9.57 17.62 -14.92
C THR A 124 -9.08 16.76 -16.09
N PRO A 125 -9.44 17.07 -17.35
CA PRO A 125 -8.87 16.39 -18.52
C PRO A 125 -7.34 16.49 -18.61
N TYR A 126 -6.75 17.49 -17.97
CA TYR A 126 -5.30 17.67 -17.89
C TYR A 126 -4.61 16.43 -17.34
N THR A 127 -5.08 15.87 -16.22
CA THR A 127 -4.50 14.65 -15.63
C THR A 127 -4.46 13.50 -16.63
N SER A 128 -5.56 13.24 -17.35
CA SER A 128 -5.59 12.14 -18.33
C SER A 128 -4.66 12.38 -19.52
N GLN A 129 -4.52 13.62 -19.99
CA GLN A 129 -3.64 13.98 -21.12
C GLN A 129 -2.17 13.89 -20.72
N ALA A 130 -1.82 14.40 -19.53
CA ALA A 130 -0.48 14.32 -18.99
C ALA A 130 -0.06 12.86 -18.76
N LEU A 131 -0.92 12.04 -18.15
CA LEU A 131 -0.63 10.62 -17.96
C LEU A 131 -0.47 9.89 -19.31
N GLU A 132 -1.35 10.08 -20.30
CA GLU A 132 -1.15 9.49 -21.64
C GLU A 132 0.21 9.88 -22.23
N THR A 133 0.61 11.16 -22.11
CA THR A 133 1.89 11.65 -22.60
C THR A 133 3.08 10.98 -21.90
N LEU A 134 3.05 10.91 -20.57
CA LEU A 134 4.10 10.30 -19.78
C LEU A 134 4.23 8.80 -20.05
N PHE A 135 3.10 8.09 -20.10
CA PHE A 135 3.07 6.64 -20.29
C PHE A 135 3.55 6.19 -21.67
N ASN A 136 3.35 7.01 -22.71
CA ASN A 136 3.95 6.79 -24.02
C ASN A 136 5.49 6.73 -23.98
N THR A 137 6.12 7.35 -22.99
CA THR A 137 7.57 7.20 -22.77
C THR A 137 7.87 6.10 -21.76
N PHE A 138 7.09 6.00 -20.67
CA PHE A 138 7.32 5.00 -19.62
C PHE A 138 7.29 3.57 -20.13
N GLN A 139 6.52 3.26 -21.18
CA GLN A 139 6.45 1.92 -21.77
C GLN A 139 7.80 1.36 -22.24
N HIS A 140 8.81 2.22 -22.40
CA HIS A 140 10.17 1.83 -22.77
C HIS A 140 11.09 1.58 -21.57
N PHE A 141 10.58 1.68 -20.35
CA PHE A 141 11.31 1.52 -19.09
C PHE A 141 10.65 0.45 -18.22
N PRO A 142 11.41 -0.30 -17.42
CA PRO A 142 10.88 -1.39 -16.57
C PRO A 142 10.18 -0.86 -15.30
N LEU A 143 9.30 0.13 -15.45
CA LEU A 143 8.57 0.74 -14.33
C LEU A 143 7.44 -0.16 -13.83
N THR A 144 7.26 -0.16 -12.51
CA THR A 144 6.10 -0.70 -11.82
C THR A 144 5.30 0.43 -11.21
N ILE A 145 4.06 0.61 -11.68
CA ILE A 145 3.18 1.68 -11.23
C ILE A 145 2.42 1.25 -9.97
N ILE A 146 2.58 1.99 -8.88
CA ILE A 146 1.90 1.71 -7.62
C ILE A 146 0.80 2.75 -7.40
N SER A 147 -0.41 2.31 -7.07
CA SER A 147 -1.48 3.24 -6.71
C SER A 147 -2.55 2.56 -5.85
N GLY A 148 -3.56 3.32 -5.48
CA GLY A 148 -4.53 2.95 -4.47
C GLY A 148 -5.83 2.33 -4.97
N LEU A 149 -5.97 2.07 -6.27
CA LEU A 149 -7.21 1.52 -6.85
C LEU A 149 -8.50 2.31 -6.52
N ALA A 150 -8.37 3.58 -6.13
CA ALA A 150 -9.48 4.48 -5.89
C ALA A 150 -10.04 5.05 -7.20
N HIS A 151 -11.16 5.76 -7.13
CA HIS A 151 -11.67 6.52 -8.27
C HIS A 151 -10.71 7.66 -8.67
N GLY A 152 -10.71 8.03 -9.94
CA GLY A 152 -9.96 9.17 -10.47
C GLY A 152 -8.53 8.77 -10.85
N THR A 153 -7.55 9.57 -10.41
CA THR A 153 -6.13 9.37 -10.75
C THR A 153 -5.65 7.94 -10.50
N ASP A 154 -5.98 7.34 -9.36
CA ASP A 154 -5.50 6.00 -9.02
C ASP A 154 -5.94 4.95 -10.05
N ALA A 155 -7.22 4.96 -10.44
CA ALA A 155 -7.73 4.07 -11.48
C ALA A 155 -7.10 4.37 -12.85
N LEU A 156 -6.91 5.65 -13.20
CA LEU A 156 -6.25 6.04 -14.45
C LEU A 156 -4.81 5.54 -14.51
N ALA A 157 -4.04 5.69 -13.43
CA ALA A 157 -2.66 5.24 -13.37
C ALA A 157 -2.54 3.73 -13.67
N HIS A 158 -3.41 2.92 -13.06
CA HIS A 158 -3.48 1.49 -13.33
C HIS A 158 -3.93 1.19 -14.76
N HIS A 159 -4.96 1.88 -15.28
CA HIS A 159 -5.42 1.69 -16.65
C HIS A 159 -4.33 2.00 -17.68
N TYR A 160 -3.59 3.10 -17.50
CA TYR A 160 -2.47 3.44 -18.38
C TYR A 160 -1.33 2.44 -18.25
N ALA A 161 -0.99 1.99 -17.04
CA ALA A 161 0.03 0.95 -16.85
C ALA A 161 -0.31 -0.32 -17.65
N ILE A 162 -1.55 -0.82 -17.50
CA ILE A 162 -2.02 -2.00 -18.22
C ILE A 162 -2.00 -1.77 -19.74
N ARG A 163 -2.52 -0.64 -20.20
CA ARG A 163 -2.60 -0.29 -21.63
C ARG A 163 -1.22 -0.22 -22.29
N HIS A 164 -0.22 0.24 -21.55
CA HIS A 164 1.16 0.39 -22.02
C HIS A 164 2.06 -0.80 -21.61
N HIS A 165 1.48 -1.93 -21.22
CA HIS A 165 2.18 -3.16 -20.86
C HIS A 165 3.19 -3.02 -19.71
N LEU A 166 3.00 -2.04 -18.83
CA LEU A 166 3.76 -1.87 -17.61
C LEU A 166 3.16 -2.71 -16.48
N SER A 167 4.02 -3.04 -15.50
CA SER A 167 3.56 -3.70 -14.29
C SER A 167 2.85 -2.72 -13.37
N THR A 168 1.90 -3.19 -12.58
CA THR A 168 1.21 -2.34 -11.62
C THR A 168 0.82 -3.04 -10.32
N ILE A 169 0.82 -2.32 -9.21
CA ILE A 169 0.46 -2.85 -7.88
C ILE A 169 -0.63 -1.97 -7.28
N GLY A 170 -1.79 -2.58 -7.00
CA GLY A 170 -2.91 -1.93 -6.33
C GLY A 170 -2.87 -2.16 -4.82
N VAL A 171 -2.71 -1.10 -4.04
CA VAL A 171 -2.66 -1.18 -2.58
C VAL A 171 -4.06 -0.95 -2.01
N LEU A 172 -4.62 -1.89 -1.26
CA LEU A 172 -5.99 -1.87 -0.75
C LEU A 172 -6.05 -1.36 0.70
N GLY A 173 -7.08 -0.58 1.02
CA GLY A 173 -7.38 -0.11 2.38
C GLY A 173 -8.33 -1.04 3.16
N PHE A 174 -8.48 -2.28 2.72
CA PHE A 174 -9.45 -3.26 3.20
C PHE A 174 -9.00 -4.68 2.81
N GLY A 175 -9.64 -5.71 3.36
CA GLY A 175 -9.32 -7.09 3.03
C GLY A 175 -9.84 -7.53 1.66
N HIS A 176 -9.18 -8.51 1.03
CA HIS A 176 -9.49 -8.96 -0.33
C HIS A 176 -10.92 -9.50 -0.54
N PHE A 177 -11.70 -9.80 0.50
CA PHE A 177 -13.10 -10.20 0.37
C PHE A 177 -14.07 -9.02 0.20
N HIS A 178 -13.56 -7.80 0.33
CA HIS A 178 -14.30 -6.57 0.10
C HIS A 178 -13.78 -5.86 -1.14
N HIS A 179 -14.60 -4.99 -1.74
CA HIS A 179 -14.16 -4.13 -2.84
C HIS A 179 -14.78 -2.73 -2.76
N TYR A 180 -13.94 -1.71 -2.93
CA TYR A 180 -14.37 -0.32 -3.02
C TYR A 180 -13.34 0.53 -3.78
N PRO A 181 -13.78 1.48 -4.63
CA PRO A 181 -15.16 1.73 -5.04
C PRO A 181 -15.66 0.70 -6.08
N LYS A 182 -16.98 0.51 -6.20
CA LYS A 182 -17.59 -0.52 -7.08
C LYS A 182 -17.13 -0.42 -8.54
N ASN A 183 -16.93 0.78 -9.06
CA ASN A 183 -16.54 1.01 -10.45
C ASN A 183 -15.11 0.58 -10.79
N THR A 184 -14.23 0.37 -9.80
CA THR A 184 -12.87 -0.16 -10.05
C THR A 184 -12.80 -1.69 -9.93
N GLN A 185 -13.94 -2.38 -9.81
CA GLN A 185 -13.96 -3.83 -9.59
C GLN A 185 -13.43 -4.61 -10.78
N ALA A 186 -13.82 -4.25 -12.00
CA ALA A 186 -13.31 -4.90 -13.22
C ALA A 186 -11.80 -4.70 -13.36
N LEU A 187 -11.31 -3.47 -13.12
CA LEU A 187 -9.89 -3.15 -13.10
C LEU A 187 -9.14 -4.00 -12.08
N ARG A 188 -9.68 -4.14 -10.86
CA ARG A 188 -9.11 -5.01 -9.83
C ARG A 188 -8.99 -6.46 -10.30
N GLN A 189 -10.03 -7.00 -10.92
CA GLN A 189 -10.04 -8.37 -11.40
C GLN A 189 -8.95 -8.60 -12.46
N THR A 190 -8.79 -7.68 -13.40
CA THR A 190 -7.68 -7.69 -14.37
C THR A 190 -6.33 -7.65 -13.66
N MET A 191 -6.18 -6.80 -12.65
CA MET A 191 -4.93 -6.72 -11.87
C MET A 191 -4.64 -7.99 -11.09
N GLU A 192 -5.62 -8.62 -10.46
CA GLU A 192 -5.42 -9.89 -9.73
C GLU A 192 -5.06 -11.06 -10.67
N GLN A 193 -5.39 -10.97 -11.97
CA GLN A 193 -5.04 -11.96 -12.99
C GLN A 193 -3.66 -11.75 -13.61
N HIS A 194 -3.26 -10.49 -13.86
CA HIS A 194 -2.08 -10.17 -14.68
C HIS A 194 -1.02 -9.32 -13.98
N HIS A 195 -1.34 -8.83 -12.78
CA HIS A 195 -0.53 -7.91 -11.99
C HIS A 195 -0.66 -8.27 -10.50
N LEU A 196 -0.63 -7.29 -9.59
CA LEU A 196 -0.70 -7.55 -8.16
C LEU A 196 -1.65 -6.60 -7.45
N THR A 197 -2.38 -7.13 -6.47
CA THR A 197 -3.02 -6.33 -5.43
C THR A 197 -2.52 -6.78 -4.07
N ILE A 198 -2.38 -5.82 -3.15
CA ILE A 198 -1.90 -6.09 -1.79
C ILE A 198 -2.79 -5.40 -0.76
N SER A 199 -2.84 -5.94 0.45
CA SER A 199 -3.48 -5.33 1.61
C SER A 199 -2.69 -5.64 2.86
N GLU A 200 -2.61 -4.71 3.79
CA GLU A 200 -2.11 -5.00 5.14
C GLU A 200 -3.17 -5.69 6.03
N TYR A 201 -4.43 -5.68 5.60
CA TYR A 201 -5.53 -6.15 6.41
C TYR A 201 -5.94 -7.59 6.06
N PRO A 202 -6.30 -8.42 7.05
CA PRO A 202 -6.86 -9.75 6.80
C PRO A 202 -8.02 -9.72 5.79
N PRO A 203 -8.22 -10.77 4.98
CA PRO A 203 -9.17 -10.77 3.86
C PRO A 203 -10.61 -10.35 4.22
N HIS A 204 -11.07 -10.66 5.42
CA HIS A 204 -12.42 -10.33 5.91
C HIS A 204 -12.57 -8.89 6.43
N THR A 205 -11.48 -8.12 6.50
CA THR A 205 -11.48 -6.78 7.10
C THR A 205 -12.33 -5.80 6.29
N PRO A 206 -13.36 -5.18 6.88
CA PRO A 206 -14.30 -4.33 6.16
C PRO A 206 -13.66 -3.00 5.72
N ILE A 207 -14.34 -2.28 4.84
CA ILE A 207 -13.93 -0.93 4.42
C ILE A 207 -14.14 0.05 5.58
N ALA A 208 -13.14 0.90 5.85
CA ALA A 208 -13.26 1.98 6.83
C ALA A 208 -12.49 3.23 6.37
N LYS A 209 -13.07 4.42 6.60
CA LYS A 209 -12.52 5.69 6.08
C LYS A 209 -11.10 5.98 6.55
N PHE A 210 -10.77 5.63 7.80
CA PHE A 210 -9.44 5.88 8.38
C PHE A 210 -8.34 4.99 7.76
N ARG A 211 -8.70 3.87 7.12
CA ARG A 211 -7.74 2.96 6.48
C ARG A 211 -7.18 3.48 5.18
N PHE A 212 -7.85 4.42 4.51
CA PHE A 212 -7.32 4.97 3.25
C PHE A 212 -6.07 5.84 3.47
N PRO A 213 -6.03 6.76 4.45
CA PRO A 213 -4.79 7.41 4.86
C PRO A 213 -3.73 6.43 5.37
N GLU A 214 -4.09 5.45 6.22
CA GLU A 214 -3.13 4.43 6.70
C GLU A 214 -2.49 3.68 5.54
N ARG A 215 -3.27 3.28 4.53
CA ARG A 215 -2.79 2.57 3.35
C ARG A 215 -1.81 3.40 2.53
N ASN A 216 -1.97 4.74 2.46
CA ASN A 216 -1.16 5.58 1.59
C ASN A 216 0.34 5.51 1.91
N ARG A 217 0.72 5.27 3.18
CA ARG A 217 2.13 5.06 3.53
C ARG A 217 2.74 3.83 2.87
N ILE A 218 1.93 2.83 2.53
CA ILE A 218 2.39 1.63 1.82
C ILE A 218 2.62 1.97 0.35
N ILE A 219 1.80 2.85 -0.24
CA ILE A 219 2.02 3.34 -1.61
C ILE A 219 3.38 4.04 -1.68
N SER A 220 3.63 5.03 -0.82
CA SER A 220 4.91 5.74 -0.78
C SER A 220 6.06 4.83 -0.35
N GLY A 221 5.82 3.95 0.63
CA GLY A 221 6.84 3.03 1.13
C GLY A 221 7.31 1.99 0.11
N LEU A 222 6.44 1.61 -0.82
CA LEU A 222 6.79 0.71 -1.92
C LEU A 222 7.46 1.43 -3.09
N SER A 223 7.39 2.75 -3.16
CA SER A 223 7.80 3.54 -4.32
C SER A 223 9.17 4.19 -4.12
N THR A 224 10.02 4.18 -5.14
CA THR A 224 11.25 4.98 -5.18
C THR A 224 10.92 6.47 -5.31
N GLY A 225 9.86 6.78 -6.07
CA GLY A 225 9.35 8.14 -6.20
C GLY A 225 7.83 8.20 -6.34
N MET A 226 7.28 9.39 -6.10
CA MET A 226 5.84 9.66 -6.10
C MET A 226 5.50 10.78 -7.06
N LEU A 227 4.65 10.50 -8.06
CA LEU A 227 4.04 11.49 -8.93
C LEU A 227 2.65 11.89 -8.41
N ILE A 228 2.46 13.18 -8.19
CA ILE A 228 1.14 13.78 -7.96
C ILE A 228 0.68 14.47 -9.23
N THR A 229 -0.49 14.06 -9.70
CA THR A 229 -1.12 14.66 -10.89
C THR A 229 -1.83 15.97 -10.55
N GLU A 230 -2.94 15.90 -9.83
CA GLU A 230 -3.73 17.05 -9.40
C GLU A 230 -4.13 16.85 -7.93
N ALA A 231 -3.91 17.83 -7.05
CA ALA A 231 -4.23 17.70 -5.63
C ALA A 231 -4.71 19.02 -5.01
N LYS A 232 -5.85 18.98 -4.31
CA LYS A 232 -6.30 20.14 -3.51
C LYS A 232 -5.39 20.31 -2.30
N GLU A 233 -5.22 21.55 -1.84
CA GLU A 233 -4.37 21.96 -0.70
C GLU A 233 -4.61 21.17 0.61
N LYS A 234 -5.85 20.69 0.84
CA LYS A 234 -6.19 19.79 1.97
C LYS A 234 -6.71 18.46 1.45
N SER A 235 -5.85 17.69 0.80
CA SER A 235 -6.23 16.38 0.23
C SER A 235 -5.35 15.25 0.76
N GLY A 236 -5.92 14.04 0.79
CA GLY A 236 -5.18 12.84 1.19
C GLY A 236 -3.97 12.53 0.29
N ALA A 237 -3.94 13.05 -0.94
CA ALA A 237 -2.79 12.92 -1.83
C ALA A 237 -1.57 13.73 -1.35
N LEU A 238 -1.80 14.91 -0.75
CA LEU A 238 -0.71 15.71 -0.17
C LEU A 238 -0.15 15.08 1.11
N ILE A 239 -1.00 14.44 1.92
CA ILE A 239 -0.54 13.65 3.08
C ILE A 239 0.41 12.52 2.62
N THR A 240 0.08 11.85 1.51
CA THR A 240 0.98 10.83 0.93
C THR A 240 2.32 11.44 0.50
N LEU A 241 2.34 12.69 0.08
CA LEU A 241 3.57 13.36 -0.31
C LEU A 241 4.44 13.70 0.88
N ASP A 242 3.84 14.19 1.96
CA ASP A 242 4.55 14.46 3.20
C ASP A 242 5.19 13.16 3.71
N GLN A 243 4.45 12.05 3.68
CA GLN A 243 4.97 10.71 3.96
C GLN A 243 6.12 10.31 3.02
N ALA A 244 6.02 10.62 1.73
CA ALA A 244 7.07 10.30 0.75
C ALA A 244 8.36 11.09 1.02
N LEU A 245 8.25 12.38 1.33
CA LEU A 245 9.39 13.23 1.71
C LEU A 245 10.04 12.74 3.00
N GLU A 246 9.24 12.41 4.03
CA GLU A 246 9.73 11.82 5.29
C GLU A 246 10.44 10.48 5.07
N GLN A 247 10.05 9.74 4.04
CA GLN A 247 10.64 8.45 3.64
C GLN A 247 11.81 8.61 2.65
N ASN A 248 12.29 9.84 2.41
CA ASN A 248 13.34 10.16 1.45
C ASN A 248 13.05 9.62 0.04
N ARG A 249 11.80 9.72 -0.42
CA ARG A 249 11.39 9.37 -1.78
C ARG A 249 11.44 10.59 -2.66
N ASN A 250 11.72 10.39 -3.94
CA ASN A 250 11.63 11.48 -4.92
C ASN A 250 10.16 11.90 -5.08
N VAL A 251 9.94 13.20 -5.22
CA VAL A 251 8.60 13.74 -5.28
C VAL A 251 8.46 14.60 -6.54
N TYR A 252 7.50 14.23 -7.36
CA TYR A 252 7.21 14.85 -8.64
C TYR A 252 5.80 15.39 -8.66
N VAL A 253 5.60 16.55 -9.26
CA VAL A 253 4.27 17.16 -9.41
C VAL A 253 4.05 17.64 -10.83
N LEU A 254 2.84 17.41 -11.34
CA LEU A 254 2.45 18.04 -12.60
C LEU A 254 2.19 19.55 -12.38
N PRO A 255 2.59 20.41 -13.32
CA PRO A 255 2.21 21.82 -13.33
C PRO A 255 0.71 21.95 -13.68
N GLY A 256 0.21 23.19 -13.73
CA GLY A 256 -1.15 23.44 -14.21
C GLY A 256 -1.52 24.92 -14.16
N ASP A 257 -2.80 25.19 -14.39
CA ASP A 257 -3.36 26.53 -14.33
C ASP A 257 -3.34 27.09 -12.90
N MET A 258 -2.84 28.31 -12.72
CA MET A 258 -2.81 29.00 -11.42
C MET A 258 -4.21 29.20 -10.79
N PHE A 259 -5.27 29.22 -11.60
CA PHE A 259 -6.66 29.34 -11.13
C PHE A 259 -7.29 27.98 -10.80
N ASN A 260 -6.66 26.87 -11.19
CA ASN A 260 -7.12 25.54 -10.81
C ASN A 260 -6.76 25.26 -9.35
N VAL A 261 -7.80 25.08 -8.51
CA VAL A 261 -7.64 24.74 -7.09
C VAL A 261 -6.86 23.44 -6.84
N HIS A 262 -6.80 22.55 -7.84
CA HIS A 262 -6.03 21.32 -7.81
C HIS A 262 -4.55 21.51 -8.18
N THR A 263 -4.19 22.62 -8.81
CA THR A 263 -2.79 22.96 -9.13
C THR A 263 -2.13 23.64 -7.94
N LYS A 264 -2.87 24.45 -7.18
CA LYS A 264 -2.32 25.17 -6.01
C LYS A 264 -1.63 24.23 -5.01
N GLY A 265 -2.22 23.05 -4.74
CA GLY A 265 -1.62 22.06 -3.84
C GLY A 265 -0.26 21.56 -4.34
N ASN A 266 -0.17 21.20 -5.62
CA ASN A 266 1.09 20.80 -6.27
C ASN A 266 2.15 21.90 -6.17
N MET A 267 1.79 23.15 -6.50
CA MET A 267 2.75 24.26 -6.54
C MET A 267 3.26 24.66 -5.15
N LEU A 268 2.52 24.38 -4.08
CA LEU A 268 3.05 24.54 -2.72
C LEU A 268 4.17 23.52 -2.44
N ARG A 269 4.03 22.29 -2.92
CA ARG A 269 5.05 21.24 -2.76
C ARG A 269 6.31 21.53 -3.56
N VAL A 270 6.20 22.20 -4.71
CA VAL A 270 7.37 22.71 -5.44
C VAL A 270 8.21 23.64 -4.56
N LYS A 271 7.56 24.52 -3.79
CA LYS A 271 8.27 25.42 -2.87
C LYS A 271 8.97 24.68 -1.73
N GLU A 272 8.60 23.44 -1.48
CA GLU A 272 9.16 22.56 -0.46
C GLU A 272 10.17 21.55 -1.04
N GLY A 273 10.48 21.64 -2.34
CA GLY A 273 11.51 20.83 -2.99
C GLY A 273 10.99 19.74 -3.94
N ALA A 274 9.67 19.67 -4.18
CA ALA A 274 9.15 18.79 -5.22
C ALA A 274 9.59 19.22 -6.62
N GLU A 275 9.89 18.25 -7.47
CA GLU A 275 10.26 18.48 -8.85
C GLU A 275 9.03 18.69 -9.76
N ILE A 276 9.08 19.73 -10.59
CA ILE A 276 8.06 19.97 -11.61
C ILE A 276 8.31 19.04 -12.79
N VAL A 277 7.26 18.34 -13.23
CA VAL A 277 7.31 17.44 -14.39
C VAL A 277 6.79 18.14 -15.63
N LEU A 278 7.68 18.41 -16.57
CA LEU A 278 7.35 18.92 -17.90
C LEU A 278 7.38 17.80 -18.95
N CYS A 279 8.17 16.75 -18.71
CA CYS A 279 8.28 15.58 -19.57
C CYS A 279 8.60 14.31 -18.75
N ALA A 280 8.55 13.14 -19.39
CA ALA A 280 8.83 11.88 -18.71
C ALA A 280 10.27 11.78 -18.19
N GLN A 281 11.23 12.45 -18.85
CA GLN A 281 12.64 12.45 -18.46
C GLN A 281 12.88 13.08 -17.08
N ASP A 282 12.06 14.04 -16.66
CA ASP A 282 12.14 14.65 -15.33
C ASP A 282 11.92 13.62 -14.21
N ILE A 283 11.18 12.55 -14.50
CA ILE A 283 10.98 11.41 -13.59
C ILE A 283 12.03 10.34 -13.85
N LEU A 284 12.21 9.94 -15.11
CA LEU A 284 13.00 8.76 -15.48
C LEU A 284 14.49 8.89 -15.18
N LYS A 285 15.02 10.12 -15.06
CA LYS A 285 16.41 10.36 -14.69
C LYS A 285 16.81 9.75 -13.33
N ASP A 286 15.84 9.49 -12.46
CA ASP A 286 16.06 8.94 -11.12
C ASP A 286 15.88 7.41 -11.07
N TYR A 287 15.60 6.77 -12.21
CA TYR A 287 15.38 5.33 -12.32
C TYR A 287 16.49 4.67 -13.14
N ALA A 288 16.78 3.41 -12.81
CA ALA A 288 17.75 2.63 -13.55
C ALA A 288 17.16 2.17 -14.90
N ASN A 289 17.98 2.19 -15.94
CA ASN A 289 17.67 1.60 -17.25
C ASN A 289 17.69 0.08 -17.21
#